data_AF-A0A7S3KKC0-F1
#
_entry.id   AF-A0A7S3KKC0-F1
#
_cell.length_a   1.000
_cell.length_b   1.000
_cell.length_c   1.000
_cell.angle_alpha   90.00
_cell.angle_beta   90.00
_cell.angle_gamma   90.00
#
_symmetry.space_group_name_H-M   'P 1'
#
loop_
_entity.id
_entity.type
_entity.pdbx_description
1 polymer ?
#
loop_
_entity_poly.entity_id
_entity_poly.type
_entity_poly.pdbx_seq_one_letter_code
_entity_poly.pdbx_strand_id
1 'polypeptide(L)'
;IPTGDKTIQECVQQVIEFLANKGVLSAKSAYELDIEELYDLDDKLAEEAEELESIKIDEERIQFLHVLADGWAGKLKNFMNETQLLESLHYNTVTADDGEQFLQSVPITCHLTTEEMEKCQEKERIALRHKESNMVLAIIEKPTFFANRKEEISARVFGTLSKEHPKIQRIFEEGDYLVSGERLRVLSKITYEDGLDEYRLSPTQIMKIAQEKG
;
A
#
# COMPACT_ATOMS: atom_id res chain seq x y z
N ILE A 1 1.61 -16.11 36.50
CA ILE A 1 0.69 -15.00 36.15
C ILE A 1 -0.12 -14.71 37.40
N PRO A 2 -0.06 -13.50 37.97
CA PRO A 2 -0.91 -13.13 39.10
C PRO A 2 -2.37 -13.07 38.63
N THR A 3 -3.17 -14.05 39.02
CA THR A 3 -4.56 -14.26 38.56
C THR A 3 -5.59 -13.48 39.38
N GLY A 4 -5.18 -12.77 40.43
CA GLY A 4 -6.08 -12.00 41.30
C GLY A 4 -6.60 -10.70 40.68
N ASP A 5 -5.80 -10.10 39.78
CA ASP A 5 -6.04 -8.75 39.27
C ASP A 5 -6.29 -8.71 37.75
N LYS A 6 -6.31 -9.86 37.09
CA LYS A 6 -6.35 -9.98 35.63
C LYS A 6 -7.48 -10.86 35.17
N THR A 7 -8.16 -10.44 34.13
CA THR A 7 -9.15 -11.23 33.40
C THR A 7 -8.50 -12.45 32.72
N ILE A 8 -9.33 -13.43 32.35
CA ILE A 8 -8.86 -14.61 31.61
C ILE A 8 -8.20 -14.20 30.30
N GLN A 9 -8.77 -13.21 29.59
CA GLN A 9 -8.22 -12.70 28.33
C GLN A 9 -6.82 -12.10 28.51
N GLU A 10 -6.62 -11.27 29.53
CA GLU A 10 -5.31 -10.67 29.82
C GLU A 10 -4.26 -11.71 30.25
N CYS A 11 -4.69 -12.77 30.94
CA CYS A 11 -3.81 -13.88 31.28
C CYS A 11 -3.39 -14.66 30.03
N VAL A 12 -4.33 -14.95 29.13
CA VAL A 12 -4.07 -15.64 27.86
C VAL A 12 -3.14 -14.80 26.97
N GLN A 13 -3.38 -13.50 26.86
CA GLN A 13 -2.55 -12.58 26.08
C GLN A 13 -1.09 -12.57 26.56
N GLN A 14 -0.85 -12.53 27.88
CA GLN A 14 0.51 -12.60 28.43
C GLN A 14 1.23 -13.91 28.12
N VAL A 15 0.51 -15.03 28.08
CA VAL A 15 1.11 -16.32 27.67
C VAL A 15 1.44 -16.28 26.18
N ILE A 16 0.54 -15.78 25.34
CA ILE A 16 0.75 -15.65 23.90
C ILE A 16 1.98 -14.76 23.62
N GLU A 17 2.07 -13.58 24.24
CA GLU A 17 3.21 -12.67 24.13
C GLU A 17 4.52 -13.32 24.60
N PHE A 18 4.50 -14.01 25.73
CA PHE A 18 5.68 -14.72 26.24
C PHE A 18 6.15 -15.80 25.26
N LEU A 19 5.23 -16.62 24.75
CA LEU A 19 5.53 -17.68 23.79
C LEU A 19 6.02 -17.11 22.45
N ALA A 20 5.45 -16.01 22.00
CA ALA A 20 5.89 -15.32 20.80
C ALA A 20 7.29 -14.72 20.94
N ASN A 21 7.59 -14.06 22.07
CA ASN A 21 8.93 -13.55 22.38
C ASN A 21 10.00 -14.65 22.48
N LYS A 22 9.58 -15.89 22.79
CA LYS A 22 10.45 -17.07 22.78
C LYS A 22 10.55 -17.76 21.42
N GLY A 23 9.89 -17.23 20.39
CA GLY A 23 9.85 -17.82 19.05
C GLY A 23 9.08 -19.14 18.99
N VAL A 24 8.26 -19.45 20.00
CA VAL A 24 7.47 -20.69 20.07
C VAL A 24 6.15 -20.54 19.30
N LEU A 25 5.59 -19.33 19.28
CA LEU A 25 4.45 -18.96 18.44
C LEU A 25 4.86 -17.83 17.50
N SER A 26 4.31 -17.78 16.29
CA SER A 26 4.36 -16.54 15.51
C SER A 26 3.45 -15.54 16.22
N ALA A 27 4.03 -14.46 16.76
CA ALA A 27 3.24 -13.38 17.36
C ALA A 27 2.24 -12.89 16.32
N LYS A 28 0.95 -13.14 16.54
CA LYS A 28 -0.15 -12.18 16.34
C LYS A 28 -1.43 -12.81 16.87
N SER A 29 -2.06 -12.13 17.84
CA SER A 29 -3.40 -12.49 18.26
C SER A 29 -4.34 -12.20 17.08
N ALA A 30 -5.29 -13.10 16.80
CA ALA A 30 -6.19 -13.00 15.65
C ALA A 30 -7.22 -11.85 15.73
N TYR A 31 -7.05 -10.89 16.65
CA TYR A 31 -8.07 -9.91 17.02
C TYR A 31 -7.62 -8.44 16.93
N GLU A 32 -6.36 -8.16 16.62
CA GLU A 32 -5.90 -6.80 16.36
C GLU A 32 -5.71 -6.60 14.86
N LEU A 33 -6.45 -5.65 14.29
CA LEU A 33 -6.20 -5.16 12.94
C LEU A 33 -4.86 -4.41 13.00
N ASP A 34 -3.83 -5.01 12.40
CA ASP A 34 -2.51 -4.43 12.24
C ASP A 34 -2.59 -3.37 11.13
N ILE A 35 -3.04 -2.16 11.49
CA ILE A 35 -3.13 -1.01 10.58
C ILE A 35 -1.75 -0.35 10.56
N GLU A 36 -1.03 -0.52 9.45
CA GLU A 36 0.27 0.13 9.21
C GLU A 36 0.09 1.28 8.22
N GLU A 37 0.12 2.53 8.72
CA GLU A 37 0.10 3.73 7.88
C GLU A 37 1.50 4.01 7.32
N LEU A 38 1.59 4.50 6.08
CA LEU A 38 2.86 4.72 5.37
C LEU A 38 3.30 6.19 5.33
N TYR A 39 2.70 7.04 6.15
CA TYR A 39 3.06 8.45 6.25
C TYR A 39 4.41 8.66 6.94
N ASP A 40 5.28 9.46 6.32
CA ASP A 40 6.56 9.92 6.86
C ASP A 40 6.67 11.43 6.65
N LEU A 41 6.11 12.19 7.60
CA LEU A 41 5.95 13.65 7.52
C LEU A 41 7.22 14.41 7.97
N ASP A 42 8.41 13.86 7.68
CA ASP A 42 9.67 14.55 7.94
C ASP A 42 9.93 15.62 6.87
N ASP A 43 9.90 16.89 7.28
CA ASP A 43 10.14 18.04 6.41
C ASP A 43 11.49 17.93 5.66
N LYS A 44 12.52 17.36 6.28
CA LYS A 44 13.83 17.18 5.61
C LYS A 44 13.75 16.18 4.48
N LEU A 45 13.00 15.10 4.70
CA LEU A 45 12.80 14.08 3.69
C LEU A 45 11.97 14.64 2.53
N ALA A 46 10.99 15.51 2.82
CA ALA A 46 10.23 16.22 1.79
C ALA A 46 11.10 17.18 0.97
N GLU A 47 12.00 17.94 1.61
CA GLU A 47 12.99 18.78 0.92
C GLU A 47 13.94 17.95 0.03
N GLU A 48 14.48 16.83 0.53
CA GLU A 48 15.31 15.92 -0.26
C GLU A 48 14.54 15.34 -1.47
N ALA A 49 13.25 15.07 -1.30
CA ALA A 49 12.41 14.48 -2.34
C ALA A 49 12.25 15.40 -3.56
N GLU A 50 12.39 16.72 -3.36
CA GLU A 50 12.26 17.69 -4.45
C GLU A 50 13.38 17.55 -5.50
N GLU A 51 14.56 17.08 -5.09
CA GLU A 51 15.72 16.91 -5.98
C GLU A 51 15.76 15.54 -6.68
N LEU A 52 14.89 14.61 -6.29
CA LEU A 52 14.86 13.26 -6.85
C LEU A 52 14.27 13.24 -8.27
N GLU A 53 14.77 12.28 -9.07
CA GLU A 53 14.06 11.88 -10.28
C GLU A 53 12.64 11.43 -9.92
N SER A 54 11.68 11.81 -10.75
CA SER A 54 10.28 11.66 -10.40
C SER A 54 9.41 11.09 -11.50
N ILE A 55 8.39 10.36 -11.07
CA ILE A 55 7.32 9.83 -11.91
C ILE A 55 6.08 10.69 -11.66
N LYS A 56 5.41 11.13 -12.74
CA LYS A 56 4.18 11.91 -12.64
C LYS A 56 2.98 10.96 -12.56
N ILE A 57 2.34 10.94 -11.40
CA ILE A 57 1.17 10.12 -11.12
C ILE A 57 -0.12 10.91 -11.32
N ASP A 58 -1.13 10.25 -11.89
CA ASP A 58 -2.47 10.78 -12.11
C ASP A 58 -3.37 10.49 -10.91
N GLU A 59 -4.59 11.04 -10.96
CA GLU A 59 -5.60 10.91 -9.91
C GLU A 59 -5.83 9.46 -9.47
N GLU A 60 -5.90 8.52 -10.41
CA GLU A 60 -6.16 7.12 -10.09
C GLU A 60 -4.99 6.47 -9.34
N ARG A 61 -3.75 6.76 -9.74
CA ARG A 61 -2.55 6.31 -9.00
C ARG A 61 -2.42 7.00 -7.64
N ILE A 62 -2.84 8.26 -7.52
CA ILE A 62 -2.89 8.97 -6.23
C ILE A 62 -3.93 8.34 -5.30
N GLN A 63 -5.08 7.91 -5.82
CA GLN A 63 -6.09 7.20 -5.03
C GLN A 63 -5.56 5.86 -4.51
N PHE A 64 -4.81 5.10 -5.32
CA PHE A 64 -4.13 3.89 -4.82
C PHE A 64 -3.02 4.22 -3.81
N LEU A 65 -2.27 5.29 -4.02
CA LEU A 65 -1.29 5.77 -3.05
C LEU A 65 -1.98 6.09 -1.71
N HIS A 66 -3.17 6.70 -1.73
CA HIS A 66 -3.95 7.00 -0.54
C HIS A 66 -4.44 5.74 0.19
N VAL A 67 -4.92 4.74 -0.56
CA VAL A 67 -5.31 3.43 0.00
C VAL A 67 -4.14 2.78 0.74
N LEU A 68 -2.92 2.85 0.18
CA LEU A 68 -1.71 2.37 0.82
C LEU A 68 -1.32 3.25 2.03
N ALA A 69 -1.35 4.58 1.88
CA ALA A 69 -0.93 5.54 2.90
C ALA A 69 -1.71 5.37 4.21
N ASP A 70 -3.03 5.22 4.10
CA ASP A 70 -3.94 5.07 5.23
C ASP A 70 -3.97 3.64 5.82
N GLY A 71 -3.26 2.67 5.21
CA GLY A 71 -3.22 1.29 5.71
C GLY A 71 -4.46 0.45 5.39
N TRP A 72 -5.23 0.81 4.35
CA TRP A 72 -6.38 0.00 3.90
C TRP A 72 -5.96 -1.32 3.26
N ALA A 73 -4.75 -1.36 2.70
CA ALA A 73 -4.23 -2.47 1.91
C ALA A 73 -3.63 -3.60 2.77
N GLY A 74 -4.10 -3.75 4.01
CA GLY A 74 -3.54 -4.69 4.97
C GLY A 74 -2.08 -4.38 5.26
N LYS A 75 -1.22 -5.38 5.09
CA LYS A 75 0.22 -5.28 5.40
C LYS A 75 1.10 -4.89 4.21
N LEU A 76 0.51 -4.36 3.13
CA LEU A 76 1.29 -3.87 2.00
C LEU A 76 2.05 -2.60 2.38
N LYS A 77 3.37 -2.64 2.30
CA LYS A 77 4.27 -1.52 2.60
C LYS A 77 4.69 -0.71 1.37
N ASN A 78 4.22 -1.11 0.20
CA ASN A 78 4.49 -0.48 -1.08
C ASN A 78 3.43 -0.91 -2.11
N PHE A 79 3.46 -0.32 -3.31
CA PHE A 79 2.83 -0.93 -4.48
C PHE A 79 3.36 -2.36 -4.67
N MET A 80 2.49 -3.26 -5.11
CA MET A 80 2.82 -4.68 -5.21
C MET A 80 4.05 -4.91 -6.09
N ASN A 81 5.00 -5.71 -5.60
CA ASN A 81 6.06 -6.25 -6.45
C ASN A 81 5.54 -7.37 -7.37
N GLU A 82 6.37 -7.89 -8.28
CA GLU A 82 5.92 -8.90 -9.25
C GLU A 82 5.38 -10.17 -8.57
N THR A 83 6.02 -10.63 -7.48
CA THR A 83 5.55 -11.80 -6.73
C THR A 83 4.18 -11.55 -6.11
N GLN A 84 4.00 -10.43 -5.42
CA GLN A 84 2.74 -10.06 -4.77
C GLN A 84 1.62 -9.86 -5.80
N LEU A 85 1.94 -9.28 -6.97
CA LEU A 85 0.98 -9.18 -8.07
C LEU A 85 0.52 -10.56 -8.53
N LEU A 86 1.44 -11.49 -8.75
CA LEU A 86 1.09 -12.85 -9.16
C LEU A 86 0.28 -13.57 -8.08
N GLU A 87 0.65 -13.45 -6.81
CA GLU A 87 -0.13 -14.02 -5.71
C GLU A 87 -1.56 -13.47 -5.69
N SER A 88 -1.72 -12.15 -5.81
CA SER A 88 -3.04 -11.50 -5.85
C SER A 88 -3.88 -12.03 -7.01
N LEU A 89 -3.29 -12.11 -8.21
CA LEU A 89 -3.97 -12.56 -9.43
C LEU A 89 -4.34 -14.05 -9.44
N HIS A 90 -3.55 -14.91 -8.80
CA HIS A 90 -3.74 -16.37 -8.85
C HIS A 90 -4.46 -16.92 -7.62
N TYR A 91 -4.26 -16.30 -6.46
CA TYR A 91 -4.70 -16.86 -5.17
C TYR A 91 -5.64 -15.92 -4.41
N ASN A 92 -5.85 -14.68 -4.88
CA ASN A 92 -6.59 -13.65 -4.16
C ASN A 92 -6.01 -13.32 -2.78
N THR A 93 -4.72 -13.60 -2.59
CA THR A 93 -3.97 -13.38 -1.36
C THR A 93 -2.62 -12.77 -1.67
N VAL A 94 -2.00 -12.14 -0.69
CA VAL A 94 -0.62 -11.68 -0.75
C VAL A 94 0.12 -12.14 0.50
N THR A 95 1.37 -12.55 0.33
CA THR A 95 2.28 -12.86 1.43
C THR A 95 3.04 -11.59 1.85
N ALA A 96 2.88 -11.18 3.11
CA ALA A 96 3.65 -10.09 3.71
C ALA A 96 5.10 -10.48 4.00
N ASP A 97 5.95 -9.51 4.31
CA ASP A 97 7.37 -9.75 4.65
C ASP A 97 7.56 -10.63 5.89
N ASP A 98 6.59 -10.64 6.81
CA ASP A 98 6.57 -11.50 7.99
C ASP A 98 6.12 -12.94 7.69
N GLY A 99 5.83 -13.25 6.43
CA GLY A 99 5.37 -14.56 5.95
C GLY A 99 3.87 -14.79 6.13
N GLU A 100 3.13 -13.84 6.71
CA GLU A 100 1.68 -13.97 6.87
C GLU A 100 0.97 -13.71 5.53
N GLN A 101 0.01 -14.58 5.21
CA GLN A 101 -0.86 -14.37 4.06
C GLN A 101 -2.15 -13.68 4.48
N PHE A 102 -2.53 -12.66 3.73
CA PHE A 102 -3.79 -11.95 3.92
C PHE A 102 -4.55 -11.85 2.60
N LEU A 103 -5.87 -11.65 2.70
CA LEU A 103 -6.74 -11.52 1.54
C LEU A 103 -6.41 -10.23 0.80
N GLN A 104 -6.12 -10.36 -0.49
CA GLN A 104 -5.91 -9.24 -1.38
C GLN A 104 -6.16 -9.67 -2.83
N SER A 105 -7.41 -9.53 -3.25
CA SER A 105 -7.91 -9.98 -4.56
C SER A 105 -7.77 -8.97 -5.68
N VAL A 106 -7.45 -7.71 -5.36
CA VAL A 106 -7.33 -6.64 -6.33
C VAL A 106 -5.88 -6.12 -6.33
N PRO A 107 -5.21 -6.11 -7.49
CA PRO A 107 -3.88 -5.54 -7.62
C PRO A 107 -3.82 -4.06 -7.23
N ILE A 108 -2.84 -3.71 -6.40
CA ILE A 108 -2.49 -2.31 -6.08
C ILE A 108 -1.12 -2.03 -6.68
N THR A 109 -1.12 -1.50 -7.90
CA THR A 109 0.08 -1.30 -8.73
C THR A 109 0.19 0.16 -9.17
N CYS A 110 1.41 0.59 -9.47
CA CYS A 110 1.67 1.92 -10.03
C CYS A 110 2.30 1.76 -11.41
N HIS A 111 1.60 2.18 -12.46
CA HIS A 111 2.08 2.08 -13.83
C HIS A 111 2.98 3.26 -14.20
N LEU A 112 3.88 3.03 -15.15
CA LEU A 112 4.76 4.04 -15.74
C LEU A 112 5.07 3.72 -17.20
N THR A 113 5.37 4.76 -17.95
CA THR A 113 5.82 4.65 -19.35
C THR A 113 7.25 4.12 -19.43
N THR A 114 7.64 3.61 -20.60
CA THR A 114 9.02 3.17 -20.86
C THR A 114 10.03 4.31 -20.63
N GLU A 115 9.70 5.54 -21.03
CA GLU A 115 10.57 6.70 -20.84
C GLU A 115 10.76 7.07 -19.37
N GLU A 116 9.71 6.97 -18.55
CA GLU A 116 9.81 7.19 -17.10
C GLU A 116 10.65 6.09 -16.43
N MET A 117 10.44 4.84 -16.86
CA MET A 117 11.19 3.68 -16.35
C MET A 117 12.69 3.84 -16.65
N GLU A 118 13.06 4.16 -17.88
CA GLU A 118 14.46 4.31 -18.30
C GLU A 118 15.19 5.42 -17.52
N LYS A 119 14.49 6.51 -17.16
CA LYS A 119 15.05 7.60 -16.34
C LYS A 119 15.26 7.20 -14.87
N CYS A 120 14.42 6.29 -14.37
CA CYS A 120 14.35 5.93 -12.96
C CYS A 120 15.12 4.63 -12.62
N GLN A 121 15.39 3.76 -13.60
CA GLN A 121 15.91 2.41 -13.36
C GLN A 121 17.28 2.34 -12.64
N GLU A 122 18.11 3.37 -12.78
CA GLU A 122 19.44 3.42 -12.14
C GLU A 122 19.45 4.20 -10.82
N LYS A 123 18.28 4.64 -10.33
CA LYS A 123 18.16 5.50 -9.15
C LYS A 123 17.85 4.67 -7.90
N GLU A 124 18.48 5.02 -6.78
CA GLU A 124 18.22 4.37 -5.49
C GLU A 124 16.93 4.87 -4.82
N ARG A 125 16.51 6.09 -5.11
CA ARG A 125 15.27 6.70 -4.62
C ARG A 125 14.63 7.49 -5.75
N ILE A 126 13.31 7.38 -5.86
CA ILE A 126 12.51 8.15 -6.82
C ILE A 126 11.31 8.77 -6.12
N ALA A 127 10.89 9.94 -6.60
CA ALA A 127 9.74 10.66 -6.10
C ALA A 127 8.48 10.38 -6.94
N LEU A 128 7.32 10.29 -6.30
CA LEU A 128 6.02 10.30 -6.95
C LEU A 128 5.46 11.71 -6.86
N ARG A 129 5.20 12.33 -8.02
CA ARG A 129 4.67 13.69 -8.11
C ARG A 129 3.27 13.70 -8.67
N HIS A 130 2.42 14.55 -8.11
CA HIS A 130 1.13 14.85 -8.69
C HIS A 130 1.31 15.44 -10.10
N LYS A 131 0.64 14.88 -11.11
CA LYS A 131 0.82 15.30 -12.51
C LYS A 131 0.48 16.77 -12.76
N GLU A 132 -0.55 17.30 -12.11
CA GLU A 132 -1.02 18.69 -12.29
C GLU A 132 -0.34 19.70 -11.35
N SER A 133 -0.42 19.53 -10.03
CA SER A 133 0.18 20.46 -9.06
C SER A 133 1.71 20.36 -8.95
N ASN A 134 2.33 19.30 -9.51
CA ASN A 134 3.76 19.00 -9.42
C ASN A 134 4.29 18.76 -7.99
N MET A 135 3.39 18.68 -7.01
CA MET A 135 3.72 18.41 -5.60
C MET A 135 4.29 17.00 -5.45
N VAL A 136 5.35 16.85 -4.65
CA VAL A 136 5.85 15.53 -4.25
C VAL A 136 4.92 14.93 -3.21
N LEU A 137 4.44 13.72 -3.49
CA LEU A 137 3.51 13.00 -2.62
C LEU A 137 4.20 11.89 -1.84
N ALA A 138 5.15 11.19 -2.47
CA ALA A 138 5.79 10.04 -1.86
C ALA A 138 7.19 9.77 -2.44
N ILE A 139 7.97 8.94 -1.75
CA ILE A 139 9.24 8.39 -2.19
C ILE A 139 9.13 6.87 -2.27
N ILE A 140 9.64 6.28 -3.35
CA ILE A 140 9.93 4.85 -3.45
C ILE A 140 11.44 4.66 -3.27
N GLU A 141 11.82 3.88 -2.25
CA GLU A 141 13.21 3.46 -2.02
C GLU A 141 13.48 2.14 -2.74
N LYS A 142 14.66 2.07 -3.39
CA LYS A 142 15.13 0.95 -4.21
C LYS A 142 14.06 0.47 -5.18
N PRO A 143 13.70 1.30 -6.17
CA PRO A 143 12.62 0.98 -7.09
C PRO A 143 12.93 -0.28 -7.89
N THR A 144 11.91 -1.10 -8.09
CA THR A 144 11.95 -2.30 -8.93
C THR A 144 10.90 -2.17 -10.01
N PHE A 145 11.28 -2.52 -11.24
CA PHE A 145 10.45 -2.35 -12.42
C PHE A 145 10.20 -3.69 -13.08
N PHE A 146 8.95 -3.95 -13.47
CA PHE A 146 8.54 -5.17 -14.14
C PHE A 146 7.39 -4.90 -15.11
N ALA A 147 7.12 -5.84 -16.00
CA ALA A 147 6.15 -5.63 -17.08
C ALA A 147 4.72 -5.50 -16.57
N ASN A 148 3.96 -4.52 -17.11
CA ASN A 148 2.53 -4.39 -16.88
C ASN A 148 1.78 -5.40 -17.75
N ARG A 149 1.42 -6.55 -17.18
CA ARG A 149 0.72 -7.64 -17.88
C ARG A 149 -0.78 -7.34 -18.03
N LYS A 150 -1.11 -6.26 -18.73
CA LYS A 150 -2.46 -5.68 -18.88
C LYS A 150 -3.54 -6.70 -19.25
N GLU A 151 -3.26 -7.59 -20.21
CA GLU A 151 -4.19 -8.65 -20.61
C GLU A 151 -4.43 -9.67 -19.48
N GLU A 152 -3.35 -10.11 -18.82
CA GLU A 152 -3.46 -11.07 -17.71
C GLU A 152 -4.22 -10.48 -16.52
N ILE A 153 -3.89 -9.24 -16.13
CA ILE A 153 -4.58 -8.50 -15.07
C ILE A 153 -6.06 -8.40 -15.40
N SER A 154 -6.40 -7.96 -16.63
CA SER A 154 -7.79 -7.78 -17.04
C SER A 154 -8.57 -9.09 -17.02
N ALA A 155 -8.01 -10.16 -17.59
CA ALA A 155 -8.67 -11.45 -17.65
C ALA A 155 -8.88 -12.07 -16.26
N ARG A 156 -7.89 -11.97 -15.36
CA ARG A 156 -7.96 -12.59 -14.03
C ARG A 156 -8.81 -11.82 -13.03
N VAL A 157 -8.74 -10.49 -13.06
CA VAL A 157 -9.50 -9.64 -12.11
C VAL A 157 -10.96 -9.51 -12.54
N PHE A 158 -11.24 -9.31 -13.84
CA PHE A 158 -12.59 -9.03 -14.33
C PHE A 158 -13.26 -10.21 -15.04
N GLY A 159 -12.52 -11.28 -15.35
CA GLY A 159 -13.05 -12.41 -16.11
C GLY A 159 -13.29 -12.09 -17.60
N THR A 160 -12.82 -10.94 -18.10
CA THR A 160 -13.01 -10.50 -19.49
C THR A 160 -11.89 -9.57 -19.94
N LEU A 161 -11.73 -9.44 -21.26
CA LEU A 161 -10.82 -8.50 -21.91
C LEU A 161 -11.56 -7.38 -22.65
N SER A 162 -12.90 -7.31 -22.50
CA SER A 162 -13.70 -6.32 -23.22
C SER A 162 -13.31 -4.90 -22.81
N LYS A 163 -12.80 -4.13 -23.76
CA LYS A 163 -12.51 -2.70 -23.59
C LYS A 163 -13.78 -1.83 -23.46
N GLU A 164 -14.97 -2.42 -23.58
CA GLU A 164 -16.22 -1.74 -23.22
C GLU A 164 -16.32 -1.54 -21.69
N HIS A 165 -15.60 -2.33 -20.89
CA HIS A 165 -15.51 -2.13 -19.45
C HIS A 165 -14.58 -0.93 -19.16
N PRO A 166 -15.07 0.14 -18.48
CA PRO A 166 -14.31 1.40 -18.33
C PRO A 166 -12.93 1.22 -17.68
N LYS A 167 -12.83 0.36 -16.65
CA LYS A 167 -11.56 0.09 -15.98
C LYS A 167 -10.60 -0.74 -16.85
N ILE A 168 -11.11 -1.65 -17.68
CA ILE A 168 -10.25 -2.43 -18.60
C ILE A 168 -9.71 -1.48 -19.67
N GLN A 169 -10.57 -0.63 -20.24
CA GLN A 169 -10.13 0.39 -21.19
C GLN A 169 -8.94 1.20 -20.64
N ARG A 170 -9.07 1.72 -19.41
CA ARG A 170 -8.00 2.46 -18.74
C ARG A 170 -6.73 1.63 -18.57
N ILE A 171 -6.83 0.37 -18.09
CA ILE A 171 -5.66 -0.52 -17.95
C ILE A 171 -4.90 -0.68 -19.28
N PHE A 172 -5.62 -0.76 -20.40
CA PHE A 172 -4.97 -0.82 -21.72
C PHE A 172 -4.31 0.49 -22.16
N GLU A 173 -4.75 1.63 -21.62
CA GLU A 173 -4.19 2.97 -21.85
C GLU A 173 -3.01 3.30 -20.90
N GLU A 174 -2.80 2.53 -19.83
CA GLU A 174 -1.69 2.68 -18.88
C GLU A 174 -0.32 2.45 -19.54
N GLY A 175 0.76 2.76 -18.81
CA GLY A 175 2.13 2.44 -19.23
C GLY A 175 2.42 0.93 -19.24
N ASP A 176 3.48 0.53 -19.96
CA ASP A 176 3.85 -0.87 -20.16
C ASP A 176 4.67 -1.47 -19.02
N TYR A 177 5.04 -0.66 -18.04
CA TYR A 177 5.78 -1.08 -16.84
C TYR A 177 4.99 -0.77 -15.59
N LEU A 178 5.32 -1.48 -14.51
CA LEU A 178 4.90 -1.23 -13.15
C LEU A 178 6.13 -0.96 -12.29
N VAL A 179 5.96 -0.11 -11.26
CA VAL A 179 6.98 0.18 -10.27
C VAL A 179 6.53 -0.27 -8.88
N SER A 180 7.46 -0.92 -8.18
CA SER A 180 7.42 -1.22 -6.75
C SER A 180 8.76 -0.80 -6.14
N GLY A 181 9.05 -1.18 -4.89
CA GLY A 181 10.33 -0.96 -4.24
C GLY A 181 10.38 -1.61 -2.86
N GLU A 182 11.50 -1.48 -2.16
CA GLU A 182 11.62 -2.01 -0.80
C GLU A 182 10.75 -1.24 0.20
N ARG A 183 10.58 0.08 0.00
CA ARG A 183 9.80 0.92 0.91
C ARG A 183 9.12 2.07 0.19
N LEU A 184 7.86 2.32 0.53
CA LEU A 184 7.11 3.52 0.16
C LEU A 184 6.99 4.43 1.38
N ARG A 185 7.24 5.73 1.19
CA ARG A 185 7.04 6.75 2.23
C ARG A 185 6.19 7.88 1.68
N VAL A 186 5.06 8.16 2.32
CA VAL A 186 4.12 9.20 1.89
C VAL A 186 4.41 10.47 2.69
N LEU A 187 4.83 11.51 1.99
CA LEU A 187 5.44 12.70 2.60
C LEU A 187 4.43 13.76 3.05
N SER A 188 3.22 13.69 2.52
CA SER A 188 2.14 14.61 2.87
C SER A 188 0.82 13.86 2.99
N LYS A 189 -0.06 14.36 3.85
CA LYS A 189 -1.42 13.81 3.94
C LYS A 189 -2.14 14.04 2.61
N ILE A 190 -2.71 12.98 2.06
CA ILE A 190 -3.44 13.07 0.78
C ILE A 190 -4.79 13.74 1.04
N THR A 191 -5.00 14.86 0.36
CA THR A 191 -6.25 15.64 0.40
C THR A 191 -6.65 15.97 -1.02
N TYR A 192 -7.95 16.13 -1.27
CA TYR A 192 -8.48 16.39 -2.61
C TYR A 192 -9.02 17.81 -2.77
N GLU A 193 -9.14 18.57 -1.67
CA GLU A 193 -9.58 19.97 -1.66
C GLU A 193 -10.96 20.21 -2.32
N ASP A 194 -11.79 19.17 -2.36
CA ASP A 194 -13.13 19.18 -2.97
C ASP A 194 -14.24 19.49 -1.96
N GLY A 195 -13.87 19.85 -0.73
CA GLY A 195 -14.78 20.10 0.38
C GLY A 195 -15.34 18.83 1.04
N LEU A 196 -14.86 17.64 0.66
CA LEU A 196 -15.31 16.35 1.22
C LEU A 196 -14.23 15.64 2.06
N ASP A 197 -13.07 16.26 2.26
CA ASP A 197 -11.96 15.66 3.01
C ASP A 197 -12.32 15.34 4.47
N GLU A 198 -13.30 16.04 5.06
CA GLU A 198 -13.82 15.72 6.39
C GLU A 198 -14.48 14.33 6.49
N TYR A 199 -14.94 13.78 5.37
CA TYR A 199 -15.56 12.46 5.29
C TYR A 199 -14.55 11.35 4.98
N ARG A 200 -13.31 11.68 4.61
CA ARG A 200 -12.25 10.74 4.27
C ARG A 200 -11.47 10.34 5.52
N LEU A 201 -12.11 9.49 6.32
CA LEU A 201 -11.54 9.00 7.57
C LEU A 201 -10.64 7.79 7.32
N SER A 202 -9.44 7.80 7.89
CA SER A 202 -8.53 6.65 7.83
C SER A 202 -9.08 5.48 8.70
N PRO A 203 -8.63 4.23 8.47
CA PRO A 203 -8.99 3.08 9.31
C PRO A 203 -8.75 3.35 10.80
N THR A 204 -7.61 3.98 11.13
CA THR A 204 -7.26 4.38 12.50
C THR A 204 -8.28 5.36 13.09
N GLN A 205 -8.70 6.36 12.30
CA GLN A 205 -9.72 7.33 12.73
C GLN A 205 -11.09 6.68 12.91
N ILE A 206 -11.49 5.79 12.01
CA ILE A 206 -12.75 5.04 12.08
C ILE A 206 -12.77 4.16 13.34
N MET A 207 -11.69 3.42 13.60
CA MET A 207 -11.55 2.57 14.79
C MET A 207 -11.65 3.38 16.08
N LYS A 208 -11.00 4.54 16.13
CA LYS A 208 -11.10 5.45 17.28
C LYS A 208 -12.54 5.93 17.49
N ILE A 209 -13.23 6.35 16.43
CA ILE A 209 -14.63 6.79 16.51
C ILE A 209 -15.56 5.65 16.95
N ALA A 210 -15.32 4.42 16.47
CA ALA A 210 -16.08 3.24 16.88
C ALA A 210 -15.89 2.98 18.38
N GLN A 211 -14.66 2.99 18.88
CA GLN A 211 -14.35 2.82 20.30
C GLN A 211 -15.00 3.90 21.19
N GLU A 212 -15.02 5.15 20.73
CA GLU A 212 -15.66 6.26 21.44
C GLU A 212 -17.19 6.14 21.50
N LYS A 213 -17.81 5.45 20.54
CA LYS A 213 -19.27 5.28 20.45
C LYS A 213 -19.81 4.03 21.16
N GLY A 214 -18.94 3.09 21.54
CA GLY A 214 -19.30 1.80 22.17
C GLY A 214 -19.86 0.78 21.18
#